data_AF-A0A2V8H231-F1
#
_entry.id   AF-A0A2V8H231-F1
#
_cell.length_a   1.000
_cell.length_b   1.000
_cell.length_c   1.000
_cell.angle_alpha   90.00
_cell.angle_beta   90.00
_cell.angle_gamma   90.00
#
_symmetry.space_group_name_H-M   'P 1'
#
loop_
_entity.id
_entity.type
_entity.pdbx_description
1 polymer ?
#
loop_
_entity_poly.entity_id
_entity_poly.type
_entity_poly.pdbx_seq_one_letter_code
_entity_poly.pdbx_strand_id
1 'polypeptide(L)'
;MKLTAIRSLVAILAVFAIMAVCANAQQDFSNVQVKTNKISNNFYTLDGQGGTIGLLVGPDGVFMVDAQFAPLHDKIMAAIRQITKSPIKFVVNTHVHGD
;
A
#
# COMPACT_ATOMS: atom_id res chain seq x y z
N MET A 1 -11.58 24.30 -43.52
CA MET A 1 -10.63 24.68 -42.43
C MET A 1 -11.30 24.82 -41.07
N LYS A 2 -12.39 25.61 -40.90
CA LYS A 2 -13.02 25.83 -39.57
C LYS A 2 -13.59 24.55 -38.91
N LEU A 3 -14.22 23.67 -39.69
CA LEU A 3 -14.81 22.43 -39.16
C LEU A 3 -13.76 21.41 -38.71
N THR A 4 -12.61 21.36 -39.41
CA THR A 4 -11.47 20.53 -39.04
C THR A 4 -10.84 20.99 -37.74
N ALA A 5 -10.69 22.32 -37.56
CA ALA A 5 -10.15 22.91 -36.33
C ALA A 5 -11.03 22.67 -35.10
N ILE A 6 -12.37 22.76 -35.24
CA ILE A 6 -13.32 22.47 -34.16
C ILE A 6 -13.24 21.00 -33.75
N ARG A 7 -13.15 20.07 -34.72
CA ARG A 7 -13.00 18.63 -34.44
C ARG A 7 -11.71 18.32 -33.69
N SER A 8 -10.60 18.94 -34.09
CA SER A 8 -9.31 18.79 -33.38
C SER A 8 -9.37 19.33 -31.95
N LEU A 9 -10.01 20.48 -31.73
CA LEU A 9 -10.16 21.06 -30.39
C LEU A 9 -10.99 20.16 -29.45
N VAL A 10 -12.11 19.62 -29.95
CA VAL A 10 -12.96 18.70 -29.19
C VAL A 10 -12.20 17.41 -28.83
N ALA A 11 -11.42 16.86 -29.77
CA ALA A 11 -10.61 15.68 -29.51
C ALA A 11 -9.55 15.93 -28.43
N ILE A 12 -8.87 17.08 -28.47
CA ILE A 12 -7.88 17.47 -27.45
C ILE A 12 -8.53 17.58 -26.07
N LEU A 13 -9.68 18.27 -25.97
CA LEU A 13 -10.41 18.40 -24.71
C LEU A 13 -10.86 17.04 -24.15
N ALA A 14 -11.29 16.12 -25.01
CA ALA A 14 -11.64 14.76 -24.59
C ALA A 14 -10.44 14.00 -24.02
N VAL A 15 -9.25 14.11 -24.65
CA VAL A 15 -8.03 13.48 -24.13
C VAL A 15 -7.63 14.07 -22.77
N PHE A 16 -7.71 15.40 -22.60
CA PHE A 16 -7.43 16.04 -21.32
C PHE A 16 -8.41 15.60 -20.23
N ALA A 17 -9.70 15.45 -20.56
CA ALA A 17 -10.70 14.96 -19.61
C ALA A 17 -10.42 13.50 -19.18
N ILE A 18 -10.03 12.63 -20.11
CA ILE A 18 -9.66 11.23 -19.80
C ILE A 18 -8.42 11.20 -18.90
N MET A 19 -7.39 11.99 -19.21
CA MET A 19 -6.18 12.08 -18.38
C MET A 19 -6.47 12.56 -16.96
N ALA A 20 -7.38 13.53 -16.80
CA ALA A 20 -7.78 14.00 -15.48
C ALA A 20 -8.52 12.93 -14.65
N VAL A 21 -9.35 12.09 -15.28
CA VAL A 21 -10.02 10.96 -14.59
C VAL A 21 -9.00 9.89 -14.18
N CYS A 22 -8.06 9.54 -15.06
CA CYS A 22 -7.01 8.57 -14.74
C CYS A 22 -6.10 9.05 -13.59
N ALA A 23 -5.82 10.35 -13.50
CA ALA A 23 -5.03 10.90 -12.40
C ALA A 23 -5.73 10.78 -11.03
N ASN A 24 -7.07 10.82 -11.00
CA ASN A 24 -7.86 10.64 -9.77
C ASN A 24 -8.14 9.17 -9.42
N ALA A 25 -7.73 8.21 -10.26
CA ALA A 25 -7.89 6.79 -9.99
C ALA A 25 -6.84 6.22 -9.00
N GLN A 26 -5.89 7.04 -8.55
CA GLN A 26 -4.85 6.60 -7.62
C GLN A 26 -5.43 6.46 -6.20
N GLN A 27 -5.15 5.34 -5.53
CA GLN A 27 -5.55 5.13 -4.14
C GLN A 27 -4.91 6.18 -3.22
N ASP A 28 -5.73 6.81 -2.36
CA ASP A 28 -5.26 7.69 -1.29
C ASP A 28 -5.02 6.89 0.00
N PHE A 29 -3.76 6.84 0.44
CA PHE A 29 -3.32 6.15 1.65
C PHE A 29 -3.13 7.09 2.86
N SER A 30 -3.39 8.39 2.70
CA SER A 30 -3.10 9.42 3.71
C SER A 30 -3.80 9.14 5.04
N ASN A 31 -5.07 8.72 4.99
CA ASN A 31 -5.91 8.48 6.17
C ASN A 31 -5.86 7.03 6.70
N VAL A 32 -5.11 6.13 6.05
CA VAL A 32 -4.99 4.74 6.50
C VAL A 32 -4.28 4.68 7.85
N GLN A 33 -4.85 3.91 8.77
CA GLN A 33 -4.26 3.61 10.07
C GLN A 33 -3.83 2.15 10.08
N VAL A 34 -2.62 1.88 10.58
CA VAL A 34 -2.12 0.51 10.76
C VAL A 34 -2.46 0.07 12.19
N LYS A 35 -3.33 -0.92 12.32
CA LYS A 35 -3.75 -1.49 13.61
C LYS A 35 -2.94 -2.73 13.92
N THR A 36 -2.29 -2.75 15.09
CA THR A 36 -1.60 -3.93 15.60
C THR A 36 -2.53 -4.80 16.45
N ASN A 37 -2.60 -6.10 16.15
CA ASN A 37 -3.29 -7.09 16.97
C ASN A 37 -2.28 -8.11 17.51
N LYS A 38 -2.26 -8.32 18.82
CA LYS A 38 -1.45 -9.38 19.44
C LYS A 38 -2.26 -10.68 19.47
N ILE A 39 -1.79 -11.70 18.76
CA ILE A 39 -2.46 -13.01 18.66
C ILE A 39 -1.94 -13.98 19.73
N SER A 40 -0.62 -13.97 19.97
CA SER A 40 0.03 -14.76 21.01
C SER A 40 1.26 -14.03 21.59
N ASN A 41 2.07 -14.71 22.40
CA ASN A 41 3.26 -14.12 23.01
C ASN A 41 4.22 -13.49 22.00
N ASN A 42 4.38 -14.10 20.83
CA ASN A 42 5.35 -13.71 19.82
C ASN A 42 4.76 -13.61 18.40
N PHE A 43 3.44 -13.76 18.27
CA PHE A 43 2.75 -13.66 17.00
C PHE A 43 1.77 -12.49 17.01
N TYR A 44 1.88 -11.64 16.00
CA TYR A 44 1.11 -10.41 15.83
C TYR A 44 0.59 -10.34 14.39
N THR A 45 -0.49 -9.60 14.21
CA THR A 45 -0.94 -9.19 12.87
C THR A 45 -1.06 -7.67 12.79
N LEU A 46 -0.84 -7.12 11.60
CA LEU A 46 -1.10 -5.72 11.31
C LEU A 46 -2.19 -5.60 10.23
N ASP A 47 -3.23 -4.84 10.52
CA ASP A 47 -4.28 -4.51 9.56
C ASP A 47 -4.10 -3.08 9.09
N GLY A 48 -4.17 -2.87 7.78
CA GLY A 48 -4.05 -1.56 7.14
C GLY A 48 -5.01 -1.47 5.97
N GLN A 49 -4.47 -1.28 4.76
CA GLN A 49 -5.23 -1.39 3.52
C GLN A 49 -4.51 -2.37 2.60
N GLY A 50 -5.23 -3.34 2.02
CA GLY A 50 -4.67 -4.36 1.13
C GLY A 50 -4.81 -5.79 1.66
N GLY A 51 -4.68 -5.98 2.98
CA GLY A 51 -4.79 -7.28 3.61
C GLY A 51 -4.25 -7.26 5.05
N THR A 52 -3.96 -8.44 5.60
CA THR A 52 -3.38 -8.57 6.95
C THR A 52 -1.93 -9.02 6.84
N ILE A 53 -1.03 -8.28 7.48
CA ILE A 53 0.39 -8.66 7.62
C ILE A 53 0.53 -9.57 8.83
N GLY A 54 1.29 -10.67 8.69
CA GLY A 54 1.67 -11.53 9.81
C GLY A 54 3.08 -11.24 10.31
N LEU A 55 3.31 -11.23 11.62
CA LEU A 55 4.61 -11.03 12.24
C LEU A 55 4.89 -12.09 13.30
N LEU A 56 5.90 -12.91 13.08
CA LEU A 56 6.47 -13.81 14.08
C LEU A 56 7.79 -13.22 14.58
N VAL A 57 7.83 -12.86 15.86
CA VAL A 57 8.98 -12.19 16.50
C VAL A 57 9.79 -13.21 17.30
N GLY A 58 11.09 -13.30 17.03
CA GLY A 58 11.99 -14.22 17.74
C GLY A 58 13.34 -13.59 18.09
N PRO A 59 14.19 -14.35 18.80
CA PRO A 59 15.55 -13.91 19.14
C PRO A 59 16.42 -13.66 17.89
N ASP A 60 16.15 -14.37 16.79
CA ASP A 60 16.92 -14.24 15.55
C ASP A 60 16.46 -13.06 14.68
N GLY A 61 15.27 -12.50 14.94
CA GLY A 61 14.67 -11.44 14.14
C GLY A 61 13.17 -11.62 13.94
N VAL A 62 12.60 -10.84 13.02
CA VAL A 62 11.17 -10.90 12.65
C VAL A 62 11.02 -11.64 11.33
N PHE A 63 10.12 -12.60 11.30
CA PHE A 63 9.60 -13.21 10.07
C PHE A 63 8.25 -12.54 9.75
N MET A 64 8.17 -11.91 8.59
CA MET A 64 7.02 -11.14 8.15
C MET A 64 6.35 -11.83 6.95
N VAL A 65 5.02 -11.89 6.97
CA VAL A 65 4.19 -12.40 5.87
C VAL A 65 3.38 -11.25 5.32
N ASP A 66 3.47 -11.03 4.01
CA ASP A 66 2.90 -9.92 3.23
C ASP A 66 3.39 -8.52 3.68
N ALA A 67 3.22 -7.52 2.83
CA ALA A 67 3.82 -6.19 3.03
C ALA A 67 2.91 -4.99 2.74
N GLN A 68 1.69 -5.20 2.21
CA GLN A 68 0.81 -4.10 1.78
C GLN A 68 1.48 -3.20 0.73
N PHE A 69 0.81 -2.09 0.46
CA PHE A 69 1.24 -1.12 -0.52
C PHE A 69 2.48 -0.34 -0.05
N ALA A 70 3.41 -0.07 -0.96
CA ALA A 70 4.62 0.71 -0.71
C ALA A 70 4.38 2.08 0.01
N PRO A 71 3.32 2.86 -0.30
CA PRO A 71 3.03 4.10 0.43
C PRO A 71 2.71 3.93 1.92
N LEU A 72 2.41 2.72 2.39
CA LEU A 72 2.15 2.42 3.80
C LEU A 72 3.41 2.05 4.60
N HIS A 73 4.58 1.95 3.95
CA HIS A 73 5.84 1.51 4.55
C HIS A 73 6.13 2.16 5.91
N ASP A 74 6.11 3.49 5.98
CA ASP A 74 6.47 4.21 7.21
C ASP A 74 5.48 3.93 8.35
N LYS A 75 4.19 3.80 8.04
CA LYS A 75 3.14 3.49 9.02
C LYS A 75 3.28 2.06 9.54
N ILE A 76 3.56 1.11 8.65
CA ILE A 76 3.81 -0.30 8.99
C ILE A 76 5.06 -0.41 9.86
N MET A 77 6.16 0.21 9.46
CA MET A 77 7.40 0.19 10.24
C MET A 77 7.25 0.88 11.60
N ALA A 78 6.46 1.94 11.69
CA ALA A 78 6.13 2.56 12.98
C ALA A 78 5.37 1.59 13.90
N ALA A 79 4.38 0.86 13.38
CA ALA A 79 3.67 -0.17 14.14
C ALA A 79 4.59 -1.32 14.57
N ILE A 80 5.45 -1.83 13.67
CA ILE A 80 6.42 -2.89 13.99
C ILE A 80 7.38 -2.45 15.10
N ARG A 81 7.86 -1.19 15.07
CA ARG A 81 8.78 -0.65 16.09
C ARG A 81 8.16 -0.53 17.47
N GLN A 82 6.84 -0.47 17.58
CA GLN A 82 6.13 -0.55 18.87
C GLN A 82 6.11 -1.98 19.42
N ILE A 83 6.23 -3.00 18.55
CA ILE A 83 6.28 -4.42 18.92
C ILE A 83 7.71 -4.83 19.28
N THR A 84 8.70 -4.47 18.45
CA THR A 84 10.08 -4.93 18.60
C THR A 84 11.09 -3.98 17.95
N LYS A 85 12.34 -4.03 18.44
CA LYS A 85 13.51 -3.40 17.81
C LYS A 85 14.33 -4.37 16.96
N SER A 86 13.98 -5.66 16.96
CA SER A 86 14.68 -6.68 16.17
C SER A 86 14.53 -6.41 14.67
N PRO A 87 15.54 -6.74 13.84
CA PRO A 87 15.45 -6.57 12.40
C PRO A 87 14.42 -7.53 11.78
N ILE A 88 13.76 -7.09 10.71
CA ILE A 88 13.00 -7.99 9.83
C ILE A 88 14.01 -8.79 9.01
N LYS A 89 14.05 -10.11 9.24
CA LYS A 89 15.01 -11.03 8.61
C LYS A 89 14.47 -11.61 7.31
N PHE A 90 13.17 -11.88 7.28
CA PHE A 90 12.49 -12.46 6.14
C PHE A 90 11.16 -11.76 5.92
N VAL A 91 10.84 -11.55 4.65
CA VAL A 91 9.52 -11.16 4.17
C VAL A 91 9.10 -12.21 3.14
N VAL A 92 7.90 -12.76 3.30
CA VAL A 92 7.31 -13.71 2.35
C VAL A 92 5.97 -13.15 1.91
N ASN A 93 5.86 -12.84 0.62
CA ASN A 93 4.57 -12.53 0.03
C ASN A 93 3.88 -13.83 -0.39
N THR A 94 2.61 -13.93 -0.03
CA THR A 94 1.77 -15.10 -0.30
C THR A 94 1.38 -15.20 -1.77
N HIS A 95 1.42 -14.07 -2.49
CA HIS A 95 1.02 -13.97 -3.90
C HIS A 95 1.64 -12.73 -4.57
N VAL A 96 1.30 -12.50 -5.85
CA VAL A 96 1.94 -11.49 -6.72
C VAL A 96 1.08 -10.24 -6.95
N HIS A 97 0.05 -10.01 -6.14
CA HIS A 97 -0.70 -8.75 -6.22
C HIS A 97 0.09 -7.61 -5.55
N GLY A 98 -0.43 -6.38 -5.69
CA GLY A 98 0.24 -5.16 -5.26
C GLY A 98 0.03 -4.78 -3.80
N ASP A 99 -0.77 -5.55 -3.07
CA ASP A 99 -0.95 -5.48 -1.62
C ASP A 99 0.09 -6.30 -0.84
#